data_AF-A0A976NYB8-F1
#
_entry.id   AF-A0A976NYB8-F1
#
_cell.length_a   1.000
_cell.length_b   1.000
_cell.length_c   1.000
_cell.angle_alpha   90.00
_cell.angle_beta   90.00
_cell.angle_gamma   90.00
#
_symmetry.space_group_name_H-M   'P 1'
#
loop_
_entity.id
_entity.type
_entity.pdbx_description
1 polymer ?
#
loop_
_entity_poly.entity_id
_entity_poly.type
_entity_poly.pdbx_seq_one_letter_code
_entity_poly.pdbx_strand_id
1 'polypeptide(L)'
;MPVRPSGLQTARIARQVRAYTGLVNKESHIVDDQKLFTTVKRPTYLKRKSDGPLFTAMMLGLVFGFVQSFRGEMSMATGTNKKE
;
A
#
# COMPACT_ATOMS: atom_id res chain seq x y z
N MET A 1 -40.96 18.02 47.41
CA MET A 1 -41.11 16.78 46.61
C MET A 1 -40.25 16.91 45.36
N PRO A 2 -39.23 16.07 45.15
CA PRO A 2 -38.32 16.20 44.00
C PRO A 2 -38.84 15.44 42.77
N VAL A 3 -38.86 16.10 41.61
CA VAL A 3 -39.04 15.47 40.29
C VAL A 3 -37.67 15.43 39.60
N ARG A 4 -37.24 14.21 39.20
CA ARG A 4 -35.94 13.91 38.60
C ARG A 4 -35.80 14.54 37.20
N PRO A 5 -34.62 15.10 36.87
CA PRO A 5 -34.05 14.91 35.55
C PRO A 5 -33.04 13.75 35.61
N SER A 6 -33.40 12.62 34.99
CA SER A 6 -32.51 11.51 34.70
C SER A 6 -31.52 11.90 33.58
N GLY A 7 -30.54 12.75 33.90
CA GLY A 7 -29.43 13.10 32.99
C GLY A 7 -28.18 12.23 33.19
N LEU A 8 -28.18 11.36 34.22
CA LEU A 8 -27.04 10.48 34.51
C LEU A 8 -26.93 9.27 33.56
N GLN A 9 -27.90 9.04 32.68
CA GLN A 9 -27.82 7.95 31.69
C GLN A 9 -27.16 8.36 30.37
N THR A 10 -27.02 9.66 30.08
CA THR A 10 -26.27 10.13 28.90
C THR A 10 -24.76 10.15 29.11
N ALA A 11 -24.29 9.97 30.35
CA ALA A 11 -22.86 9.80 30.65
C ALA A 11 -22.33 8.39 30.31
N ARG A 12 -23.20 7.47 29.86
CA ARG A 12 -22.86 6.10 29.45
C ARG A 12 -22.93 5.88 27.94
N ILE A 13 -23.05 6.92 27.13
CA ILE A 13 -22.79 6.80 25.69
C ILE A 13 -21.29 7.00 25.48
N ALA A 14 -20.59 5.88 25.67
CA ALA A 14 -19.38 5.55 24.94
C ALA A 14 -18.40 6.71 24.70
N ARG A 15 -17.73 7.16 25.76
CA ARG A 15 -16.30 7.42 25.64
C ARG A 15 -15.64 6.06 25.38
N GLN A 16 -15.87 5.50 24.20
CA GLN A 16 -14.95 4.57 23.58
C GLN A 16 -13.67 5.37 23.47
N VAL A 17 -12.85 5.29 24.52
CA VAL A 17 -11.42 5.53 24.41
C VAL A 17 -10.97 4.42 23.48
N ARG A 18 -11.11 4.68 22.16
CA ARG A 18 -10.55 3.86 21.10
C ARG A 18 -9.11 3.69 21.52
N ALA A 19 -8.71 2.46 21.82
CA ALA A 19 -7.33 2.15 22.11
C ALA A 19 -6.54 2.64 20.89
N TYR A 20 -5.96 3.84 21.02
CA TYR A 20 -5.08 4.40 20.03
C TYR A 20 -3.83 3.55 20.11
N THR A 21 -3.84 2.47 19.33
CA THR A 21 -2.64 1.70 19.04
C THR A 21 -1.61 2.70 18.52
N GLY A 22 -0.32 2.51 18.83
CA GLY A 22 0.77 3.43 18.48
C GLY A 22 0.96 3.72 16.97
N LEU A 23 -0.01 3.39 16.11
CA LEU A 23 -0.17 3.89 14.75
C LEU A 23 -0.68 5.34 14.68
N VAL A 24 -1.28 5.89 15.75
CA VAL A 24 -1.84 7.26 15.74
C VAL A 24 -0.84 8.36 16.14
N ASN A 25 0.36 7.98 16.60
CA ASN A 25 1.41 8.94 16.95
C ASN A 25 2.54 8.98 15.90
N LYS A 26 2.19 8.83 14.63
CA LYS A 26 3.08 9.10 13.49
C LYS A 26 2.71 10.47 12.92
N GLU A 27 3.70 11.24 12.48
CA GLU A 27 3.43 12.50 11.77
C GLU A 27 2.44 12.23 10.63
N SER A 28 1.41 13.07 10.54
CA SER A 28 0.35 12.90 9.55
C SER A 28 0.87 13.26 8.16
N HIS A 29 1.22 12.25 7.37
CA HIS A 29 1.64 12.42 5.97
C HIS A 29 0.47 12.71 5.02
N ILE A 30 -0.77 12.79 5.52
CA ILE A 30 -1.99 12.92 4.70
C ILE A 30 -1.98 14.22 3.91
N VAL A 31 -1.57 15.32 4.54
CA VAL A 31 -1.53 16.65 3.89
C VAL A 31 -0.45 16.68 2.80
N ASP A 32 0.71 16.10 3.09
CA ASP A 32 1.83 16.03 2.15
C ASP A 32 1.51 15.13 0.95
N ASP A 33 0.89 13.97 1.19
CA ASP A 33 0.39 13.11 0.13
C ASP A 33 -0.67 13.83 -0.71
N GLN A 34 -1.65 14.50 -0.09
CA GLN A 34 -2.68 15.24 -0.82
C GLN A 34 -2.07 16.34 -1.70
N LYS A 35 -1.08 17.08 -1.20
CA LYS A 35 -0.31 18.05 -1.99
C LYS A 35 0.44 17.36 -3.13
N LEU A 36 1.12 16.25 -2.87
CA LEU A 36 1.86 15.50 -3.88
C LEU A 36 0.95 15.01 -5.02
N PHE A 37 -0.22 14.45 -4.68
CA PHE A 37 -1.14 13.90 -5.67
C PHE A 37 -1.88 14.96 -6.49
N THR A 38 -2.01 16.18 -5.98
CA THR A 38 -2.71 17.29 -6.68
C THR A 38 -1.77 18.21 -7.45
N THR A 39 -0.52 18.37 -7.01
CA THR A 39 0.44 19.32 -7.61
C THR A 39 1.38 18.70 -8.63
N VAL A 40 1.74 17.42 -8.48
CA VAL A 40 2.71 16.76 -9.36
C VAL A 40 2.01 16.17 -10.59
N LYS A 41 2.37 16.69 -11.77
CA LYS A 41 1.96 16.16 -13.07
C LYS A 41 2.80 14.93 -13.46
N ARG A 42 2.65 13.84 -12.72
CA ARG A 42 3.20 12.51 -13.04
C ARG A 42 2.09 11.46 -12.99
N PRO A 43 2.24 10.33 -13.71
CA PRO A 43 1.31 9.22 -13.59
C PRO A 43 1.17 8.77 -12.14
N THR A 44 -0.04 8.36 -11.73
CA THR A 44 -0.35 8.04 -10.33
C THR A 44 0.59 6.99 -9.71
N TYR A 45 1.13 6.08 -10.53
CA TYR A 45 2.06 5.03 -10.13
C TYR A 45 3.55 5.45 -10.07
N LEU A 46 3.87 6.73 -10.33
CA LEU A 46 5.24 7.30 -10.34
C LEU A 46 5.32 8.64 -9.57
N LYS A 47 4.36 8.91 -8.69
CA LYS A 47 4.24 10.23 -8.05
C LYS A 47 5.25 10.44 -6.93
N ARG A 48 5.58 9.40 -6.17
CA ARG A 48 6.59 9.46 -5.11
C ARG A 48 7.97 9.21 -5.68
N LYS A 49 8.99 9.77 -5.02
CA LYS A 49 10.39 9.54 -5.42
C LYS A 49 10.80 8.07 -5.27
N SER A 50 10.21 7.35 -4.32
CA SER A 50 10.38 5.90 -4.12
C SER A 50 9.82 5.04 -5.25
N ASP A 51 8.84 5.56 -5.99
CA ASP A 51 8.12 4.77 -7.00
C ASP A 51 9.02 4.48 -8.21
N GLY A 52 9.99 5.35 -8.51
CA GLY A 52 10.95 5.15 -9.60
C GLY A 52 11.77 3.87 -9.43
N PRO A 53 12.56 3.74 -8.35
CA PRO A 53 13.31 2.50 -8.08
C PRO A 53 12.42 1.25 -7.99
N LEU A 54 11.24 1.36 -7.36
CA LEU A 54 10.29 0.25 -7.23
C LEU A 54 9.79 -0.22 -8.61
N PHE A 55 9.39 0.73 -9.46
CA PHE A 55 8.92 0.44 -10.81
C PHE A 55 10.03 -0.18 -11.67
N THR A 56 11.26 0.35 -11.59
CA THR A 56 12.42 -0.22 -12.28
C THR A 56 12.67 -1.66 -11.85
N ALA A 57 12.66 -1.95 -10.54
CA ALA A 57 12.87 -3.31 -10.04
C ALA A 57 11.78 -4.29 -10.54
N MET A 58 10.52 -3.85 -10.54
CA MET A 58 9.39 -4.63 -11.05
C MET A 58 9.55 -4.93 -12.55
N MET A 59 9.94 -3.93 -13.35
CA MET A 59 10.18 -4.10 -14.79
C MET A 59 11.34 -5.06 -15.07
N LEU A 60 12.43 -4.97 -14.31
CA LEU A 60 13.57 -5.89 -14.44
C LEU A 60 13.17 -7.34 -14.12
N GLY A 61 12.40 -7.55 -13.06
CA GLY A 61 11.87 -8.88 -12.72
C GLY A 61 10.99 -9.46 -13.82
N LEU A 62 10.12 -8.65 -14.42
CA LEU A 62 9.27 -9.05 -15.54
C LEU A 62 10.08 -9.44 -16.78
N VAL A 63 11.04 -8.61 -17.19
CA VAL A 63 11.91 -8.89 -18.34
C VAL A 63 12.70 -10.17 -18.11
N PHE A 64 13.24 -10.36 -16.90
CA PHE A 64 13.97 -11.57 -16.55
C PHE A 64 13.09 -12.83 -16.60
N GLY A 65 11.86 -12.75 -16.08
CA GLY A 65 10.88 -13.83 -16.17
C GLY A 65 10.53 -14.16 -17.63
N PHE A 66 10.30 -13.15 -18.46
CA PHE A 66 10.00 -13.30 -19.88
C PHE A 66 11.14 -14.00 -20.64
N VAL A 67 12.39 -13.59 -20.42
CA VAL A 67 13.56 -14.24 -21.03
C VAL A 67 13.66 -15.71 -20.62
N GLN A 68 13.36 -16.03 -19.36
CA GLN A 68 13.34 -17.42 -18.90
C GLN A 68 12.24 -18.24 -19.56
N SER A 69 11.04 -17.67 -19.73
CA SER A 69 9.94 -18.32 -20.45
C SER A 69 10.33 -18.65 -21.88
N PHE A 70 10.88 -17.68 -22.62
CA PHE A 70 11.38 -17.88 -23.99
C PHE A 70 12.49 -18.94 -24.05
N ARG A 71 13.44 -18.91 -23.11
CA ARG A 71 14.51 -19.91 -23.04
C ARG A 71 13.95 -21.31 -22.78
N GLY A 72 12.94 -21.43 -21.92
CA GLY A 72 12.26 -22.68 -21.63
C GLY A 72 11.54 -23.23 -22.87
N GLU A 73 10.80 -22.38 -23.57
CA GLU A 73 10.10 -22.74 -24.80
C GLU A 73 11.07 -23.17 -25.91
N MET A 74 12.17 -22.44 -26.10
CA MET A 74 13.23 -22.82 -27.05
C MET A 74 13.86 -24.16 -26.68
N SER A 75 14.18 -24.39 -25.41
CA SER A 75 14.76 -25.67 -24.96
C SER A 75 13.79 -26.84 -25.16
N MET A 76 12.48 -26.59 -25.00
CA MET A 76 11.44 -27.58 -25.25
C MET A 76 11.31 -27.88 -26.76
N ALA A 77 11.36 -26.84 -27.60
CA ALA A 77 11.30 -26.98 -29.06
C ALA A 77 12.52 -27.71 -29.65
N THR A 78 13.72 -27.45 -29.13
CA THR A 78 14.96 -28.08 -29.61
C THR A 78 15.28 -29.40 -28.90
N GLY A 79 14.52 -29.77 -27.86
CA GLY A 79 14.74 -30.98 -27.07
C GLY A 79 16.04 -30.99 -26.26
N THR A 80 16.70 -29.84 -26.10
CA THR A 80 18.00 -29.68 -25.42
C THR A 80 17.84 -29.35 -23.93
N ASN A 81 18.92 -29.40 -23.15
CA ASN A 81 18.95 -29.04 -21.71
C ASN A 81 18.15 -29.94 -20.77
N LYS A 82 17.85 -31.19 -21.17
CA LYS A 82 17.35 -32.20 -20.23
C LYS A 82 18.50 -32.60 -19.31
N LYS A 83 18.27 -32.57 -17.99
CA LYS A 83 19.21 -33.22 -17.05
C LYS A 83 19.04 -34.73 -17.20
N GLU A 84 20.17 -35.44 -17.25
CA GLU A 84 20.21 -36.89 -17.09
C GLU A 84 19.66 -37.33 -15.72
#